data_AF-A0ABD0N1H0-F1
#
_entry.id   AF-A0ABD0N1H0-F1
#
_cell.length_a   1.000
_cell.length_b   1.000
_cell.length_c   1.000
_cell.angle_alpha   90.00
_cell.angle_beta   90.00
_cell.angle_gamma   90.00
#
_symmetry.space_group_name_H-M   'P 1'
#
loop_
_entity.id
_entity.type
_entity.pdbx_description
1 polymer ?
#
loop_
_entity_poly.entity_id
_entity_poly.type
_entity_poly.pdbx_seq_one_letter_code
_entity_poly.pdbx_strand_id
1 'polypeptide(L)'
;KAQYQRIGSMSLPAAVSPSAPERCVSRDSMEDYWSEVKNIEEERQGGQEELMERGSMDEAEIEEAWLQEAGLSTLVTGTQSDGPAEALLSTLTRSQAAMVKKRLDNYTQTLRKRNKQPMRHVRDVFSMPDAS
;
A
#
# COMPACT_ATOMS: atom_id res chain seq x y z
N LYS A 1 17.39 -9.97 81.91
CA LYS A 1 16.19 -10.60 81.31
C LYS A 1 15.85 -9.81 80.04
N ALA A 2 15.72 -10.50 78.91
CA ALA A 2 15.44 -10.01 77.54
C ALA A 2 16.55 -9.18 76.85
N GLN A 3 17.51 -9.91 76.26
CA GLN A 3 18.35 -9.49 75.14
C GLN A 3 17.51 -9.50 73.85
N TYR A 4 17.52 -8.41 73.09
CA TYR A 4 17.06 -8.40 71.69
C TYR A 4 18.26 -8.48 70.75
N GLN A 5 18.08 -9.26 69.70
CA GLN A 5 19.11 -9.82 68.84
C GLN A 5 19.22 -9.06 67.51
N ARG A 6 20.44 -9.16 66.94
CA ARG A 6 20.81 -9.02 65.53
C ARG A 6 20.84 -7.61 64.92
N ILE A 7 22.05 -7.24 64.46
CA ILE A 7 22.34 -7.12 63.03
C ILE A 7 23.82 -7.44 62.80
N GLY A 8 24.08 -8.35 61.86
CA GLY A 8 25.41 -8.87 61.55
C GLY A 8 26.32 -7.79 60.99
N SER A 9 27.52 -7.71 61.57
CA SER A 9 28.64 -6.94 61.05
C SER A 9 29.10 -7.51 59.70
N MET A 10 29.42 -6.61 58.79
CA MET A 10 29.69 -6.82 57.37
C MET A 10 30.90 -7.75 57.13
N SER A 11 30.79 -8.68 56.19
CA SER A 11 31.93 -9.36 55.58
C SER A 11 31.77 -9.31 54.06
N LEU A 12 32.64 -8.55 53.39
CA LEU A 12 32.72 -8.45 51.94
C LEU A 12 33.56 -9.61 51.40
N PRO A 13 33.14 -10.28 50.31
CA PRO A 13 34.08 -10.95 49.42
C PRO A 13 34.39 -10.09 48.19
N ALA A 14 35.70 -9.91 48.03
CA ALA A 14 36.52 -9.57 46.87
C ALA A 14 35.86 -9.32 45.49
N ALA A 15 36.20 -8.14 44.95
CA ALA A 15 36.46 -7.80 43.56
C ALA A 15 35.83 -8.70 42.47
N VAL A 16 34.74 -8.23 41.86
CA VAL A 16 34.39 -8.62 40.50
C VAL A 16 35.28 -7.81 39.54
N SER A 17 36.22 -8.48 38.89
CA SER A 17 36.96 -7.92 37.77
C SER A 17 35.99 -7.64 36.62
N PRO A 18 35.94 -6.43 36.01
CA PRO A 18 35.19 -6.21 34.79
C PRO A 18 36.01 -6.74 33.61
N SER A 19 35.94 -8.05 33.36
CA SER A 19 36.54 -8.63 32.16
C SER A 19 35.59 -8.49 30.98
N ALA A 20 35.91 -7.52 30.12
CA ALA A 20 35.57 -7.36 28.70
C ALA A 20 34.08 -7.45 28.25
N PRO A 21 33.57 -6.47 27.48
CA PRO A 21 32.38 -6.67 26.67
C PRO A 21 32.74 -7.54 25.46
N GLU A 22 32.69 -8.86 25.59
CA GLU A 22 32.66 -9.74 24.43
C GLU A 22 31.27 -9.69 23.78
N ARG A 23 30.95 -8.57 23.12
CA ARG A 23 30.07 -8.64 21.95
C ARG A 23 30.92 -9.08 20.77
N CYS A 24 31.35 -10.34 20.82
CA CYS A 24 31.78 -11.01 19.61
C CYS A 24 30.54 -11.06 18.71
N VAL A 25 30.48 -10.21 17.69
CA VAL A 25 29.51 -10.41 16.62
C VAL A 25 29.88 -11.75 16.02
N SER A 26 29.09 -12.79 16.35
CA SER A 26 29.31 -14.11 15.76
C SER A 26 29.25 -13.94 14.25
N ARG A 27 30.06 -14.67 13.49
CA ARG A 27 30.10 -14.60 12.03
C ARG A 27 28.70 -14.69 11.41
N ASP A 28 27.82 -15.49 12.03
CA ASP A 28 26.41 -15.62 11.66
C ASP A 28 25.60 -14.31 11.76
N SER A 29 25.94 -13.41 12.69
CA SER A 29 25.27 -12.10 12.83
C SER A 29 25.54 -11.15 11.65
N MET A 30 26.68 -11.30 10.97
CA MET A 30 27.01 -10.49 9.81
C MET A 30 26.32 -11.05 8.55
N GLU A 31 26.23 -12.37 8.45
CA GLU A 31 25.39 -13.06 7.45
C GLU A 31 23.91 -12.66 7.62
N ASP A 32 23.38 -12.62 8.86
CA ASP A 32 22.02 -12.16 9.16
C ASP A 32 21.80 -10.72 8.68
N TYR A 33 22.71 -9.80 8.98
CA TYR A 33 22.65 -8.40 8.52
C TYR A 33 22.61 -8.28 6.99
N TRP A 34 23.49 -9.00 6.27
CA TRP A 34 23.49 -8.96 4.80
C TRP A 34 22.26 -9.63 4.20
N SER A 35 21.71 -10.65 4.87
CA SER A 35 20.44 -11.27 4.47
C SER A 35 19.26 -10.32 4.63
N GLU A 36 19.21 -9.54 5.73
CA GLU A 36 18.16 -8.56 5.97
C GLU A 36 18.23 -7.40 4.96
N VAL A 37 19.44 -6.90 4.66
CA VAL A 37 19.63 -5.86 3.63
C VAL A 37 19.13 -6.34 2.25
N LYS A 38 19.43 -7.58 1.88
CA LYS A 38 18.90 -8.19 0.65
C LYS A 38 17.39 -8.36 0.70
N ASN A 39 16.85 -8.81 1.83
CA ASN A 39 15.41 -8.97 2.04
C ASN A 39 14.67 -7.63 1.95
N ILE A 40 15.24 -6.52 2.44
CA ILE A 40 14.64 -5.18 2.31
C ILE A 40 14.68 -4.68 0.86
N GLU A 41 15.77 -4.94 0.14
CA GLU A 41 15.90 -4.57 -1.28
C GLU A 41 14.94 -5.39 -2.15
N GLU A 42 14.81 -6.68 -1.86
CA GLU A 42 13.86 -7.60 -2.49
C GLU A 42 12.41 -7.30 -2.07
N GLU A 43 12.12 -6.90 -0.83
CA GLU A 43 10.76 -6.46 -0.43
C GLU A 43 10.40 -5.13 -1.10
N ARG A 44 11.36 -4.23 -1.34
CA ARG A 44 11.13 -3.00 -2.11
C ARG A 44 10.98 -3.25 -3.61
N GLN A 45 11.70 -4.23 -4.16
CA GLN A 45 11.65 -4.58 -5.58
C GLN A 45 10.46 -5.49 -5.89
N GLY A 46 10.28 -6.55 -5.12
CA GLY A 46 9.12 -7.45 -5.02
C GLY A 46 7.83 -6.73 -4.70
N GLY A 47 7.84 -5.82 -3.72
CA GLY A 47 6.69 -4.96 -3.41
C GLY A 47 6.43 -3.86 -4.43
N GLN A 48 7.36 -3.62 -5.38
CA GLN A 48 7.15 -2.71 -6.51
C GLN A 48 6.69 -3.49 -7.74
N GLU A 49 7.26 -4.66 -8.03
CA GLU A 49 6.88 -5.51 -9.17
C GLU A 49 5.59 -6.29 -8.91
N GLU A 50 5.32 -6.80 -7.70
CA GLU A 50 4.04 -7.41 -7.33
C GLU A 50 2.93 -6.36 -7.18
N LEU A 51 3.26 -5.13 -6.74
CA LEU A 51 2.36 -3.97 -6.78
C LEU A 51 2.12 -3.47 -8.21
N MET A 52 3.07 -3.63 -9.12
CA MET A 52 2.93 -3.30 -10.55
C MET A 52 2.26 -4.42 -11.35
N GLU A 53 2.40 -5.69 -10.96
CA GLU A 53 1.79 -6.86 -11.61
C GLU A 53 0.34 -7.05 -11.12
N ARG A 54 0.07 -6.87 -9.82
CA ARG A 54 -1.28 -6.62 -9.29
C ARG A 54 -1.83 -5.25 -9.72
N GLY A 55 -0.94 -4.32 -10.06
CA GLY A 55 -1.24 -3.01 -10.66
C GLY A 55 -1.31 -3.02 -12.18
N SER A 56 -1.25 -4.19 -12.84
CA SER A 56 -1.44 -4.27 -14.29
C SER A 56 -2.93 -4.24 -14.66
N MET A 57 -3.82 -4.47 -13.70
CA MET A 57 -5.23 -4.15 -13.82
C MET A 57 -5.36 -2.62 -13.74
N ASP A 58 -5.89 -1.99 -14.81
CA ASP A 58 -6.13 -0.54 -14.81
C ASP A 58 -6.91 -0.19 -13.55
N GLU A 59 -6.58 0.88 -12.83
CA GLU A 59 -7.32 1.31 -11.63
C GLU A 59 -8.83 1.35 -11.93
N ALA A 60 -9.21 1.72 -13.16
CA ALA A 60 -10.59 1.64 -13.61
C ALA A 60 -11.19 0.22 -13.63
N GLU A 61 -10.42 -0.78 -14.05
CA GLU A 61 -10.85 -2.17 -14.08
C GLU A 61 -11.07 -2.71 -12.66
N ILE A 62 -10.24 -2.29 -11.69
CA ILE A 62 -10.45 -2.59 -10.26
C ILE A 62 -11.77 -2.01 -9.76
N GLU A 63 -12.07 -0.77 -10.14
CA GLU A 63 -13.33 -0.12 -9.75
C GLU A 63 -14.55 -0.72 -10.44
N GLU A 64 -14.40 -1.12 -11.71
CA GLU A 64 -15.45 -1.82 -12.46
C GLU A 64 -15.74 -3.20 -11.85
N ALA A 65 -14.72 -3.96 -11.47
CA ALA A 65 -14.88 -5.26 -10.82
C ALA A 65 -15.63 -5.13 -9.48
N TRP A 66 -15.32 -4.10 -8.68
CA TRP A 66 -16.04 -3.86 -7.43
C TRP A 66 -17.52 -3.54 -7.68
N LEU A 67 -17.82 -2.69 -8.67
CA LEU A 67 -19.20 -2.35 -9.04
C LEU A 67 -19.94 -3.57 -9.60
N GLN A 68 -19.28 -4.43 -10.36
CA GLN A 68 -19.84 -5.68 -10.88
C GLN A 68 -20.18 -6.66 -9.76
N GLU A 69 -19.26 -6.88 -8.81
CA GLU A 69 -19.47 -7.78 -7.66
C GLU A 69 -20.61 -7.29 -6.75
N ALA A 70 -20.73 -5.98 -6.59
CA ALA A 70 -21.84 -5.35 -5.85
C ALA A 70 -23.19 -5.39 -6.61
N GLY A 71 -23.22 -5.87 -7.86
CA GLY A 71 -24.42 -5.85 -8.70
C GLY A 71 -24.80 -4.46 -9.22
N LEU A 72 -23.84 -3.53 -9.25
CA LEU A 72 -23.99 -2.14 -9.63
C LEU A 72 -23.39 -1.81 -11.01
N SER A 73 -23.05 -2.81 -11.82
CA SER A 73 -22.44 -2.61 -13.15
C SER A 73 -23.34 -1.85 -14.13
N THR A 74 -24.65 -1.84 -13.92
CA THR A 74 -25.57 -1.00 -14.70
C THR A 74 -25.27 0.50 -14.55
N LEU A 75 -24.62 0.92 -13.44
CA LEU A 75 -24.16 2.31 -13.26
C LEU A 75 -22.98 2.67 -14.17
N VAL A 76 -22.25 1.65 -14.64
CA VAL A 76 -21.08 1.79 -15.52
C VAL A 76 -21.49 1.80 -16.99
N THR A 77 -22.39 0.88 -17.36
CA THR A 77 -22.83 0.65 -18.75
C THR A 77 -24.05 1.48 -19.15
N GLY A 78 -24.90 1.83 -18.18
CA GLY A 78 -26.11 2.61 -18.39
C GLY A 78 -25.77 4.08 -18.63
N THR A 79 -26.43 4.68 -19.61
CA THR A 79 -26.33 6.11 -19.96
C THR A 79 -26.16 6.96 -18.70
N GLN A 80 -25.10 7.77 -18.68
CA GLN A 80 -24.66 8.72 -17.65
C GLN A 80 -25.71 9.79 -17.25
N SER A 81 -27.01 9.54 -17.42
CA SER A 81 -28.03 10.39 -16.82
C SER A 81 -28.01 10.18 -15.32
N ASP A 82 -27.85 11.25 -14.54
CA ASP A 82 -27.88 11.20 -13.07
C ASP A 82 -29.18 10.59 -12.52
N GLY A 83 -30.29 10.61 -13.26
CA GLY A 83 -31.61 10.18 -12.79
C GLY A 83 -31.67 8.75 -12.21
N PRO A 84 -31.35 7.70 -12.98
CA PRO A 84 -31.36 6.33 -12.50
C PRO A 84 -30.31 6.04 -11.42
N ALA A 85 -29.14 6.66 -11.50
CA ALA A 85 -28.07 6.48 -10.51
C ALA A 85 -28.46 7.10 -9.16
N GLU A 86 -28.94 8.34 -9.15
CA GLU A 86 -29.38 9.03 -7.93
C GLU A 86 -30.61 8.36 -7.30
N ALA A 87 -31.52 7.81 -8.11
CA ALA A 87 -32.65 7.02 -7.61
C ALA A 87 -32.19 5.76 -6.85
N LEU A 88 -31.19 5.04 -7.38
CA LEU A 88 -30.60 3.86 -6.72
C LEU A 88 -29.86 4.25 -5.44
N LEU A 89 -29.01 5.28 -5.49
CA LEU A 89 -28.26 5.76 -4.32
C LEU A 89 -29.18 6.22 -3.18
N SER A 90 -30.36 6.75 -3.50
CA SER A 90 -31.38 7.17 -2.52
C SER A 90 -32.00 6.02 -1.72
N THR A 91 -31.97 4.79 -2.26
CA THR A 91 -32.45 3.59 -1.55
C THR A 91 -31.42 3.04 -0.55
N LEU A 92 -30.16 3.46 -0.69
CA LEU A 92 -29.05 2.99 0.13
C LEU A 92 -28.91 3.81 1.41
N THR A 93 -28.21 3.26 2.39
CA THR A 93 -27.76 4.06 3.54
C THR A 93 -26.73 5.10 3.09
N ARG A 94 -26.61 6.19 3.85
CA ARG A 94 -25.64 7.26 3.57
C ARG A 94 -24.20 6.76 3.36
N SER A 95 -23.77 5.78 4.15
CA SER A 95 -22.41 5.21 4.05
C SER A 95 -22.23 4.40 2.77
N GLN A 96 -23.21 3.55 2.44
CA GLN A 96 -23.18 2.75 1.21
C GLN A 96 -23.22 3.66 -0.03
N ALA A 97 -24.11 4.64 -0.07
CA ALA A 97 -24.19 5.60 -1.17
C ALA A 97 -22.87 6.36 -1.36
N ALA A 98 -22.23 6.82 -0.27
CA ALA A 98 -20.94 7.48 -0.33
C ALA A 98 -19.84 6.56 -0.88
N MET A 99 -19.84 5.29 -0.49
CA MET A 99 -18.89 4.30 -0.99
C MET A 99 -19.08 4.03 -2.48
N VAL A 100 -20.32 3.80 -2.92
CA VAL A 100 -20.66 3.59 -4.34
C VAL A 100 -20.28 4.81 -5.17
N LYS A 101 -20.61 6.02 -4.70
CA LYS A 101 -20.24 7.27 -5.37
C LYS A 101 -18.73 7.42 -5.52
N LYS A 102 -17.96 7.13 -4.47
CA LYS A 102 -16.49 7.16 -4.52
C LYS A 102 -15.92 6.21 -5.58
N ARG A 103 -16.46 4.98 -5.65
CA ARG A 103 -16.06 3.97 -6.63
C ARG A 103 -16.36 4.42 -8.07
N LEU A 104 -17.57 4.96 -8.29
CA LEU A 104 -17.99 5.51 -9.58
C LEU A 104 -17.15 6.74 -10.00
N ASP A 105 -16.85 7.64 -9.07
CA ASP A 105 -15.99 8.80 -9.32
C ASP A 105 -14.57 8.37 -9.73
N ASN A 106 -14.01 7.35 -9.05
CA ASN A 106 -12.71 6.80 -9.41
C ASN A 106 -12.74 6.19 -10.83
N TYR A 107 -13.71 5.32 -11.12
CA TYR A 107 -13.91 4.73 -12.45
C TYR A 107 -13.97 5.78 -13.57
N THR A 108 -14.76 6.84 -13.38
CA THR A 108 -14.88 7.90 -14.41
C THR A 108 -13.64 8.79 -14.48
N GLN A 109 -12.94 9.01 -13.37
CA GLN A 109 -11.70 9.79 -13.33
C GLN A 109 -10.56 9.08 -14.07
N THR A 110 -10.40 7.78 -13.85
CA THR A 110 -9.40 6.95 -14.55
C THR A 110 -9.72 6.85 -16.03
N LEU A 111 -10.99 6.68 -16.40
CA LEU A 111 -11.47 6.70 -17.79
C LEU A 111 -11.08 8.01 -18.51
N ARG A 112 -11.25 9.15 -17.84
CA ARG A 112 -10.80 10.45 -18.36
C ARG A 112 -9.29 10.57 -18.45
N LYS A 113 -8.53 10.02 -17.50
CA LYS A 113 -7.05 10.04 -17.53
C LYS A 113 -6.51 9.23 -18.71
N ARG A 114 -7.02 8.02 -18.95
CA ARG A 114 -6.55 7.17 -20.05
C ARG A 114 -7.00 7.63 -21.43
N ASN A 115 -8.14 8.33 -21.54
CA ASN A 115 -8.56 8.92 -22.80
C ASN A 115 -7.83 10.24 -23.15
N LYS A 116 -6.89 10.70 -22.31
CA LYS A 116 -6.01 11.81 -22.69
C LYS A 116 -5.06 11.32 -23.77
N GLN A 117 -5.19 11.93 -24.95
CA GLN A 117 -4.29 11.67 -26.07
C GLN A 117 -2.84 11.85 -25.61
N PRO A 118 -1.95 10.89 -25.91
CA PRO A 118 -0.51 11.05 -25.67
C PRO A 118 -0.02 12.37 -26.26
N MET A 119 0.96 13.01 -25.61
CA MET A 119 1.54 14.23 -26.15
C MET A 119 2.10 13.96 -27.55
N ARG A 120 1.47 14.54 -28.56
CA ARG A 120 1.87 14.40 -29.97
C ARG A 120 2.91 15.46 -30.27
N HIS A 121 3.95 15.12 -31.05
CA HIS A 121 4.86 16.16 -31.52
C HIS A 121 4.06 17.12 -32.41
N VAL A 122 4.26 18.43 -32.21
CA VAL A 122 3.61 19.47 -33.05
C VAL A 122 3.81 19.28 -34.56
N ARG A 123 4.90 18.63 -35.01
CA ARG A 123 5.14 18.34 -36.43
C ARG A 123 4.09 17.37 -36.98
N ASP A 124 3.72 16.37 -36.19
CA ASP A 124 2.78 15.32 -36.60
C ASP A 124 1.33 15.82 -36.66
N VAL A 125 1.02 16.95 -36.01
CA VAL A 125 -0.31 17.57 -36.04
C VAL A 125 -0.58 18.25 -37.40
N PHE A 126 0.47 18.71 -38.07
CA PHE A 126 0.37 19.44 -39.34
C PHE A 126 0.90 18.67 -40.55
N SER A 127 1.44 17.46 -40.36
CA SER A 127 1.84 16.60 -41.46
C SER A 127 0.60 16.16 -42.24
N MET A 128 0.40 16.77 -43.40
CA MET A 128 -0.55 16.31 -44.40
C MET A 128 -0.06 14.98 -44.98
N PRO A 129 -0.93 13.96 -45.16
CA PRO A 129 -0.52 12.72 -45.81
C PRO A 129 -0.07 13.07 -47.23
N ASP A 130 1.18 12.75 -47.56
CA ASP A 130 1.68 12.88 -48.92
C ASP A 130 0.75 12.08 -49.84
N ALA A 131 -0.04 12.80 -50.63
CA ALA A 131 -0.89 12.24 -51.65
C ALA A 131 0.02 11.73 -52.77
N SER A 132 0.30 10.42 -52.73
CA SER A 132 0.89 9.69 -53.86
C SER A 132 -0.18 9.21 -54.83
#